data_AF-A0A921GLD1-F1
#
_entry.id   AF-A0A921GLD1-F1
#
_cell.length_a   1.000
_cell.length_b   1.000
_cell.length_c   1.000
_cell.angle_alpha   90.00
_cell.angle_beta   90.00
_cell.angle_gamma   90.00
#
_symmetry.space_group_name_H-M   'P 1'
#
loop_
_entity.id
_entity.type
_entity.pdbx_description
1 polymer ?
#
loop_
_entity_poly.entity_id
_entity_poly.type
_entity_poly.pdbx_seq_one_letter_code
_entity_poly.pdbx_strand_id
1 'polypeptide(L)'
;TIIIMTTNLGTRDIAKGVSMGFTAGGDLSTDYERMKSKVHEELKQHFKPEFLNRVDDVVVFPQLSRTEIVQIVDLEVAKLSRRLQDRDMTLELTQPAKDLLAEKGYDPVLGARPLRRTIQRDIEDSLSERILFGQVQVGDQIVVDAEGEGLLGDLTFARRGEDGSLEPISDVVDVESMTQARAEDVTHADGADGADSTPDSAEASTS
;
A
#
# COMPACT_ATOMS: atom_id res chain seq x y z
N THR A 1 -13.46 31.88 6.82
CA THR A 1 -13.70 30.46 7.12
C THR A 1 -14.36 29.82 5.93
N ILE A 2 -13.89 28.66 5.48
CA ILE A 2 -14.51 27.88 4.41
C ILE A 2 -15.21 26.69 5.07
N ILE A 3 -16.49 26.47 4.75
CA ILE A 3 -17.27 25.32 5.23
C ILE A 3 -17.44 24.36 4.07
N ILE A 4 -17.07 23.10 4.26
CA ILE A 4 -17.23 22.04 3.26
C ILE A 4 -18.17 20.99 3.84
N MET A 5 -19.18 20.60 3.05
CA MET A 5 -20.13 19.55 3.39
C MET A 5 -20.14 18.51 2.27
N THR A 6 -20.20 17.23 2.63
CA THR A 6 -20.19 16.12 1.66
C THR A 6 -21.40 15.22 1.87
N THR A 7 -22.01 14.76 0.77
CA THR A 7 -23.13 13.80 0.81
C THR A 7 -22.95 12.75 -0.29
N ASN A 8 -23.42 11.53 -0.04
CA ASN A 8 -23.41 10.44 -1.03
C ASN A 8 -24.70 10.42 -1.88
N LEU A 9 -25.52 11.46 -1.80
CA LEU A 9 -26.78 11.56 -2.53
C LEU A 9 -26.53 11.66 -4.04
N GLY A 10 -27.31 10.94 -4.85
CA GLY A 10 -27.13 10.89 -6.32
C GLY A 10 -26.01 9.97 -6.83
N THR A 11 -25.23 9.33 -5.95
CA THR A 11 -24.12 8.43 -6.34
C THR A 11 -24.56 7.23 -7.18
N ARG A 12 -25.74 6.65 -6.90
CA ARG A 12 -26.29 5.50 -7.64
C ARG A 12 -26.62 5.84 -9.09
N ASP A 13 -27.09 7.04 -9.36
CA ASP A 13 -27.51 7.45 -10.70
C ASP A 13 -26.34 7.95 -11.55
N ILE A 14 -25.32 8.52 -10.92
CA ILE A 14 -24.02 8.81 -11.55
C ILE A 14 -23.37 7.53 -12.03
N ALA A 15 -23.33 6.48 -11.20
CA ALA A 15 -22.73 5.19 -11.58
C ALA A 15 -23.42 4.52 -12.79
N LYS A 16 -24.75 4.70 -12.94
CA LYS A 16 -25.53 4.14 -14.07
C LYS A 16 -25.47 4.98 -15.33
N GLY A 17 -25.34 6.31 -15.20
CA GLY A 17 -25.34 7.24 -16.33
C GLY A 17 -24.20 7.03 -17.32
N VAL A 18 -23.05 6.52 -16.84
CA VAL A 18 -21.88 6.22 -17.67
C VAL A 18 -22.04 4.90 -18.46
N SER A 19 -22.91 4.00 -18.02
CA SER A 19 -23.03 2.63 -18.57
C SER A 19 -24.07 2.50 -19.71
N MET A 20 -24.99 3.46 -19.89
CA MET A 20 -26.03 3.38 -20.91
C MET A 20 -25.87 4.45 -22.01
N GLY A 21 -25.21 4.09 -23.13
CA GLY A 21 -25.60 4.58 -24.46
C GLY A 21 -24.58 5.42 -25.25
N PHE A 22 -23.93 4.78 -26.23
CA PHE A 22 -23.63 5.27 -27.59
C PHE A 22 -23.56 6.79 -27.82
N THR A 23 -22.41 7.41 -27.53
CA THR A 23 -21.68 8.24 -28.50
C THR A 23 -20.21 8.26 -28.09
N ALA A 24 -19.37 7.52 -28.81
CA ALA A 24 -17.90 7.55 -28.66
C ALA A 24 -17.29 8.87 -29.20
N GLY A 25 -17.96 10.00 -28.96
CA GLY A 25 -17.59 11.32 -29.47
C GLY A 25 -18.40 12.49 -28.89
N GLY A 26 -19.05 12.30 -27.73
CA GLY A 26 -19.82 13.35 -27.05
C GLY A 26 -18.96 14.14 -26.06
N ASP A 27 -19.03 15.47 -26.15
CA ASP A 27 -18.32 16.43 -25.31
C ASP A 27 -18.49 16.17 -23.80
N LEU A 28 -17.39 15.97 -23.07
CA LEU A 28 -17.33 15.73 -21.61
C LEU A 28 -18.11 16.78 -20.80
N SER A 29 -18.25 17.99 -21.34
CA SER A 29 -19.04 19.07 -20.75
C SER A 29 -20.53 18.71 -20.61
N THR A 30 -21.07 17.98 -21.58
CA THR A 30 -22.50 17.62 -21.64
C THR A 30 -22.85 16.55 -20.62
N ASP A 31 -21.93 15.61 -20.36
CA ASP A 31 -22.12 14.56 -19.36
C ASP A 31 -22.01 15.12 -17.93
N TYR A 32 -21.10 16.06 -17.69
CA TYR A 32 -21.00 16.76 -16.40
C TYR A 32 -22.27 17.54 -16.06
N GLU A 33 -22.81 18.32 -17.00
CA GLU A 33 -24.04 19.09 -16.78
C GLU A 33 -25.27 18.19 -16.52
N ARG A 34 -25.35 17.04 -17.20
CA ARG A 34 -26.39 16.03 -16.93
C ARG A 34 -26.26 15.44 -15.53
N MET A 35 -25.04 15.09 -15.10
CA MET A 35 -24.79 14.60 -13.75
C MET A 35 -25.14 15.65 -12.70
N LYS A 36 -24.70 16.90 -12.91
CA LYS A 36 -24.98 18.03 -12.01
C LYS A 36 -26.48 18.27 -11.85
N SER A 37 -27.24 18.23 -12.95
CA SER A 37 -28.69 18.41 -12.94
C SER A 37 -29.39 17.32 -12.11
N LYS A 38 -29.02 16.05 -12.29
CA LYS A 38 -29.58 14.93 -11.49
C LYS A 38 -29.26 15.08 -10.00
N VAL A 39 -28.01 15.37 -9.65
CA VAL A 39 -27.63 15.58 -8.24
C VAL A 39 -28.40 16.75 -7.64
N HIS A 40 -28.63 17.81 -8.41
CA HIS A 40 -29.38 18.97 -7.93
C HIS A 40 -30.87 18.67 -7.70
N GLU A 41 -31.47 17.81 -8.51
CA GLU A 41 -32.84 17.32 -8.29
C GLU A 41 -32.93 16.51 -6.99
N GLU A 42 -32.01 15.56 -6.78
CA GLU A 42 -31.94 14.77 -5.55
C GLU A 42 -31.73 15.66 -4.31
N LEU A 43 -30.85 16.66 -4.39
CA LEU A 43 -30.62 17.61 -3.30
C LEU A 43 -31.90 18.36 -2.91
N LYS A 44 -32.74 18.76 -3.87
CA LYS A 44 -34.03 19.41 -3.60
C LYS A 44 -35.06 18.49 -2.96
N GLN A 45 -35.00 17.18 -3.24
CA GLN A 45 -35.89 16.20 -2.62
C GLN A 45 -35.51 15.92 -1.16
N HIS A 46 -34.21 15.92 -0.85
CA HIS A 46 -33.70 15.53 0.47
C HIS A 46 -33.40 16.69 1.43
N PHE A 47 -33.08 17.88 0.93
CA PHE A 47 -32.79 19.06 1.74
C PHE A 47 -33.85 20.13 1.59
N LYS A 48 -34.13 20.85 2.69
CA LYS A 48 -35.09 21.95 2.67
C LYS A 48 -34.55 23.15 1.88
N PRO A 49 -35.42 23.95 1.23
CA PRO A 49 -35.00 25.12 0.45
C PRO A 49 -34.18 26.14 1.25
N GLU A 50 -34.45 26.31 2.55
CA GLU A 50 -33.70 27.27 3.39
C GLU A 50 -32.23 26.88 3.53
N PHE A 51 -31.93 25.57 3.53
CA PHE A 51 -30.57 25.08 3.58
C PHE A 51 -29.86 25.25 2.24
N LEU A 52 -30.52 24.91 1.14
CA LEU A 52 -29.95 25.05 -0.21
C LEU A 52 -29.63 26.51 -0.55
N ASN A 53 -30.45 27.44 -0.08
CA ASN A 53 -30.20 28.88 -0.24
C ASN A 53 -28.99 29.40 0.57
N ARG A 54 -28.34 28.55 1.39
CA ARG A 54 -27.10 28.84 2.12
C ARG A 54 -25.87 28.17 1.52
N VAL A 55 -26.03 27.39 0.45
CA VAL A 55 -24.93 26.73 -0.24
C VAL A 55 -24.56 27.58 -1.45
N ASP A 56 -23.33 28.11 -1.45
CA ASP A 56 -22.86 28.99 -2.52
C ASP A 56 -22.63 28.24 -3.84
N ASP A 57 -22.02 27.04 -3.78
CA ASP A 57 -21.74 26.21 -4.96
C ASP A 57 -21.85 24.71 -4.63
N VAL A 58 -22.20 23.92 -5.65
CA VAL A 58 -22.30 22.45 -5.59
C VAL A 58 -21.35 21.85 -6.61
N VAL A 59 -20.33 21.17 -6.10
CA VAL A 59 -19.34 20.44 -6.90
C VAL A 59 -19.73 18.96 -6.95
N VAL A 60 -19.80 18.39 -8.16
CA VAL A 60 -20.08 16.97 -8.37
C VAL A 60 -18.79 16.27 -8.77
N PHE A 61 -18.47 15.17 -8.09
CA PHE A 61 -17.29 14.38 -8.40
C PHE A 61 -17.67 13.24 -9.37
N PRO A 62 -17.08 13.19 -10.58
CA PRO A 62 -17.26 12.06 -11.47
C PRO A 62 -16.58 10.80 -10.89
N GLN A 63 -16.89 9.65 -11.49
CA GLN A 63 -16.18 8.42 -11.19
C GLN A 63 -14.72 8.51 -11.64
N LEU A 64 -13.83 7.87 -10.88
CA LEU A 64 -12.41 7.84 -11.21
C LEU A 64 -12.17 7.03 -12.49
N SER A 65 -11.38 7.58 -13.40
CA SER A 65 -10.83 6.84 -14.54
C SER A 65 -9.71 5.90 -14.10
N ARG A 66 -9.41 4.88 -14.92
CA ARG A 66 -8.29 3.95 -14.67
C ARG A 66 -6.97 4.68 -14.47
N THR A 67 -6.71 5.72 -15.25
CA THR A 67 -5.49 6.53 -15.14
C THR A 67 -5.41 7.28 -13.82
N GLU A 68 -6.52 7.84 -13.33
CA GLU A 68 -6.56 8.49 -12.01
C GLU A 68 -6.38 7.48 -10.88
N ILE A 69 -6.91 6.26 -11.02
CA ILE A 69 -6.69 5.19 -10.02
C ILE A 69 -5.20 4.83 -9.94
N VAL A 70 -4.50 4.70 -11.07
CA VAL A 70 -3.06 4.45 -11.09
C VAL A 70 -2.29 5.60 -10.43
N GLN A 71 -2.70 6.85 -10.65
CA GLN A 71 -2.10 8.00 -9.94
C GLN A 71 -2.33 7.93 -8.41
N ILE A 72 -3.49 7.43 -7.97
CA ILE A 72 -3.73 7.21 -6.54
C ILE A 72 -2.82 6.10 -6.01
N VAL A 73 -2.55 5.04 -6.77
CA VAL A 73 -1.54 4.03 -6.42
C VAL A 73 -0.19 4.69 -6.20
N ASP A 74 0.26 5.53 -7.13
CA ASP A 74 1.53 6.27 -7.01
C ASP A 74 1.57 7.13 -5.74
N LEU A 75 0.48 7.82 -5.40
CA LEU A 75 0.39 8.64 -4.19
C LEU A 75 0.48 7.81 -2.91
N GLU A 76 -0.17 6.65 -2.84
CA GLU A 76 -0.11 5.77 -1.67
C GLU A 76 1.27 5.11 -1.55
N VAL A 77 1.83 4.65 -2.67
CA VAL A 77 3.19 4.08 -2.73
C VAL A 77 4.22 5.12 -2.33
N ALA A 78 4.11 6.38 -2.76
CA ALA A 78 5.01 7.45 -2.33
C ALA A 78 4.99 7.69 -0.81
N LYS A 79 3.86 7.44 -0.12
CA LYS A 79 3.81 7.47 1.35
C LYS A 79 4.55 6.29 1.96
N LEU A 80 4.47 5.10 1.35
CA LEU A 80 5.24 3.93 1.76
C LEU A 80 6.74 4.13 1.52
N SER A 81 7.14 4.57 0.32
CA SER A 81 8.54 4.83 -0.02
C SER A 81 9.18 5.85 0.93
N ARG A 82 8.46 6.89 1.36
CA ARG A 82 8.96 7.83 2.39
C ARG A 82 9.28 7.14 3.72
N ARG A 83 8.45 6.19 4.17
CA ARG A 83 8.72 5.43 5.41
C ARG A 83 9.90 4.47 5.26
N LEU A 84 10.14 3.96 4.06
CA LEU A 84 11.28 3.09 3.75
C LEU A 84 12.59 3.89 3.66
N GLN A 85 12.54 5.14 3.20
CA GLN A 85 13.70 6.04 3.17
C GLN A 85 14.26 6.32 4.56
N ASP A 86 13.42 6.37 5.61
CA ASP A 86 13.87 6.49 7.00
C ASP A 86 14.72 5.29 7.46
N ARG A 87 14.74 4.19 6.68
CA ARG A 87 15.54 2.98 6.86
C ARG A 87 16.56 2.78 5.74
N ASP A 88 16.93 3.84 5.03
CA ASP A 88 17.86 3.83 3.88
C ASP A 88 17.45 2.85 2.76
N MET A 89 16.17 2.55 2.62
CA MET A 89 15.65 1.65 1.59
C MET A 89 14.84 2.43 0.55
N THR A 90 14.85 1.96 -0.70
CA THR A 90 14.03 2.55 -1.77
C THR A 90 13.09 1.52 -2.37
N LEU A 91 11.89 1.97 -2.74
CA LEU A 91 10.86 1.14 -3.36
C LEU A 91 10.44 1.77 -4.68
N GLU A 92 10.55 0.99 -5.75
CA GLU A 92 10.11 1.30 -7.10
C GLU A 92 9.08 0.27 -7.55
N LEU A 93 7.99 0.72 -8.17
CA LEU A 93 6.98 -0.15 -8.77
C LEU A 93 7.03 0.00 -10.29
N THR A 94 7.02 -1.13 -10.99
CA THR A 94 6.85 -1.16 -12.44
C THR A 94 5.42 -0.77 -12.84
N GLN A 95 5.20 -0.43 -14.12
CA GLN A 95 3.85 -0.13 -14.60
C GLN A 95 2.89 -1.33 -14.48
N PRO A 96 3.29 -2.59 -14.81
CA PRO A 96 2.45 -3.76 -14.57
C PRO A 96 2.00 -3.91 -13.10
N ALA A 97 2.90 -3.70 -12.14
CA ALA A 97 2.54 -3.74 -10.72
C ALA A 97 1.47 -2.70 -10.33
N LYS A 98 1.62 -1.47 -10.83
CA LYS A 98 0.64 -0.41 -10.58
C LYS A 98 -0.72 -0.72 -11.19
N ASP A 99 -0.73 -1.25 -12.41
CA ASP A 99 -1.95 -1.63 -13.12
C ASP A 99 -2.68 -2.77 -12.40
N LEU A 100 -1.94 -3.78 -11.90
CA LEU A 100 -2.49 -4.88 -11.13
C LEU A 100 -3.10 -4.40 -9.81
N LEU A 101 -2.41 -3.52 -9.08
CA LEU A 101 -2.91 -2.94 -7.84
C LEU A 101 -4.16 -2.09 -8.06
N ALA A 102 -4.18 -1.30 -9.13
CA ALA A 102 -5.33 -0.50 -9.52
C ALA A 102 -6.55 -1.39 -9.81
N GLU A 103 -6.37 -2.52 -10.48
CA GLU A 103 -7.44 -3.47 -10.77
C GLU A 103 -7.94 -4.20 -9.51
N LYS A 104 -7.03 -4.69 -8.65
CA LYS A 104 -7.39 -5.38 -7.40
C LYS A 104 -8.00 -4.47 -6.34
N GLY A 105 -7.57 -3.21 -6.28
CA GLY A 105 -7.94 -2.27 -5.22
C GLY A 105 -9.06 -1.30 -5.59
N TYR A 106 -9.53 -1.30 -6.84
CA TYR A 106 -10.65 -0.48 -7.27
C TYR A 106 -11.97 -1.24 -7.20
N ASP A 107 -12.95 -0.61 -6.56
CA ASP A 107 -14.32 -1.08 -6.56
C ASP A 107 -15.23 0.05 -7.07
N PRO A 108 -16.08 -0.16 -8.10
CA PRO A 108 -16.94 0.89 -8.65
C PRO A 108 -17.94 1.50 -7.64
N VAL A 109 -18.28 0.79 -6.57
CA VAL A 109 -19.20 1.24 -5.52
C VAL A 109 -18.44 1.93 -4.38
N LEU A 110 -17.28 1.39 -4.00
CA LEU A 110 -16.47 1.93 -2.89
C LEU A 110 -15.39 2.92 -3.36
N GLY A 111 -15.21 3.08 -4.67
CA GLY A 111 -14.13 3.85 -5.29
C GLY A 111 -12.75 3.26 -5.00
N ALA A 112 -11.73 4.11 -4.97
CA ALA A 112 -10.36 3.74 -4.60
C ALA A 112 -10.15 3.51 -3.08
N ARG A 113 -11.21 3.45 -2.27
CA ARG A 113 -11.09 3.24 -0.81
C ARG A 113 -10.40 1.91 -0.45
N PRO A 114 -10.70 0.78 -1.11
CA PRO A 114 -10.01 -0.49 -0.82
C PRO A 114 -8.53 -0.46 -1.20
N LEU A 115 -8.13 0.39 -2.15
CA LEU A 115 -6.79 0.46 -2.72
C LEU A 115 -5.67 0.58 -1.67
N ARG A 116 -5.87 1.43 -0.66
CA ARG A 116 -4.90 1.57 0.43
C ARG A 116 -4.69 0.25 1.18
N ARG A 117 -5.75 -0.52 1.41
CA ARG A 117 -5.68 -1.82 2.09
C ARG A 117 -5.02 -2.87 1.21
N THR A 118 -5.29 -2.85 -0.09
CA THR A 118 -4.62 -3.72 -1.06
C THR A 118 -3.11 -3.44 -1.09
N ILE A 119 -2.70 -2.17 -1.18
CA ILE A 119 -1.28 -1.78 -1.16
C ILE A 119 -0.61 -2.18 0.17
N GLN A 120 -1.30 -1.98 1.29
CA GLN A 120 -0.77 -2.40 2.59
C GLN A 120 -0.54 -3.93 2.62
N ARG A 121 -1.53 -4.71 2.21
CA ARG A 121 -1.43 -6.18 2.24
C ARG A 121 -0.41 -6.73 1.25
N ASP A 122 -0.50 -6.29 0.00
CA ASP A 122 0.22 -6.91 -1.10
C ASP A 122 1.65 -6.36 -1.23
N ILE A 123 1.93 -5.18 -0.64
CA ILE A 123 3.28 -4.59 -0.64
C ILE A 123 3.83 -4.46 0.77
N GLU A 124 3.19 -3.70 1.67
CA GLU A 124 3.77 -3.36 2.98
C GLU A 124 3.97 -4.59 3.87
N ASP A 125 2.97 -5.46 3.96
CA ASP A 125 3.03 -6.68 4.75
C ASP A 125 4.06 -7.66 4.13
N SER A 126 4.02 -7.85 2.81
CA SER A 126 5.00 -8.70 2.09
C SER A 126 6.45 -8.21 2.24
N LEU A 127 6.69 -6.90 2.15
CA LEU A 127 8.02 -6.33 2.41
C LEU A 127 8.44 -6.53 3.85
N SER A 128 7.51 -6.37 4.80
CA SER A 128 7.80 -6.56 6.22
C SER A 128 8.22 -7.99 6.54
N GLU A 129 7.56 -8.98 5.93
CA GLU A 129 7.95 -10.38 6.04
C GLU A 129 9.35 -10.64 5.48
N ARG A 130 9.68 -10.10 4.30
CA ARG A 130 11.01 -10.27 3.68
C ARG A 130 12.13 -9.63 4.49
N ILE A 131 11.87 -8.46 5.08
CA ILE A 131 12.80 -7.81 6.02
C ILE A 131 12.99 -8.68 7.26
N LEU A 132 11.90 -9.26 7.79
CA LEU A 132 11.96 -10.14 8.97
C LEU A 132 12.78 -11.40 8.71
N PHE A 133 12.71 -11.97 7.50
CA PHE A 133 13.52 -13.12 7.08
C PHE A 133 14.94 -12.75 6.63
N GLY A 134 15.33 -11.47 6.66
CA GLY A 134 16.65 -11.01 6.27
C GLY A 134 16.92 -11.07 4.76
N GLN A 135 15.89 -11.31 3.93
CA GLN A 135 15.97 -11.33 2.47
C GLN A 135 16.12 -9.92 1.87
N VAL A 136 15.72 -8.92 2.64
CA VAL A 136 15.80 -7.50 2.30
C VAL A 136 16.51 -6.78 3.43
N GLN A 137 17.54 -6.02 3.09
CA GLN A 137 18.40 -5.33 4.04
C GLN A 137 18.33 -3.80 3.88
N VAL A 138 18.85 -3.11 4.90
CA VAL A 138 19.05 -1.65 4.88
C VAL A 138 19.96 -1.30 3.71
N GLY A 139 19.61 -0.28 2.93
CA GLY A 139 20.35 0.12 1.72
C GLY A 139 19.81 -0.47 0.42
N ASP A 140 18.94 -1.49 0.49
CA ASP A 140 18.45 -2.16 -0.71
C ASP A 140 17.49 -1.29 -1.54
N GLN A 141 17.63 -1.40 -2.85
CA GLN A 141 16.68 -0.86 -3.81
C GLN A 141 15.73 -1.98 -4.26
N ILE A 142 14.48 -1.90 -3.85
CA ILE A 142 13.47 -2.91 -4.14
C ILE A 142 12.64 -2.47 -5.34
N VAL A 143 12.54 -3.35 -6.32
CA VAL A 143 11.68 -3.22 -7.50
C VAL A 143 10.55 -4.23 -7.37
N VAL A 144 9.32 -3.75 -7.45
CA VAL A 144 8.12 -4.58 -7.42
C VAL A 144 7.53 -4.65 -8.82
N ASP A 145 7.37 -5.87 -9.31
CA ASP A 145 6.73 -6.16 -10.60
C ASP A 145 5.46 -7.00 -10.40
N ALA A 146 4.74 -7.27 -11.48
CA ALA A 146 3.57 -8.13 -11.49
C ALA A 146 3.71 -9.25 -12.50
N GLU A 147 3.32 -10.46 -12.10
CA GLU A 147 3.16 -11.61 -12.98
C GLU A 147 1.68 -12.01 -13.06
N GLY A 148 1.21 -12.32 -14.26
CA GLY A 148 -0.19 -12.62 -14.52
C GLY A 148 -1.07 -11.38 -14.68
N GLU A 149 -2.38 -11.60 -14.80
CA GLU A 149 -3.36 -10.55 -15.06
C GLU A 149 -4.60 -10.72 -14.16
N GLY A 150 -5.25 -9.59 -13.87
CA GLY A 150 -6.49 -9.56 -13.10
C GLY A 150 -6.35 -9.94 -11.64
N LEU A 151 -7.44 -10.38 -11.02
CA LEU A 151 -7.50 -10.73 -9.60
C LEU A 151 -6.56 -11.88 -9.19
N LEU A 152 -6.04 -12.65 -10.16
CA LEU A 152 -5.14 -13.78 -9.96
C LEU A 152 -3.67 -13.45 -10.20
N GLY A 153 -3.34 -12.24 -10.68
CA GLY A 153 -1.94 -11.84 -10.84
C GLY A 153 -1.27 -11.69 -9.47
N ASP A 154 0.03 -11.94 -9.39
CA ASP A 154 0.80 -11.88 -8.15
C ASP A 154 1.93 -10.83 -8.27
N LEU A 155 2.30 -10.22 -7.15
CA LEU A 155 3.39 -9.26 -7.12
C LEU A 155 4.70 -9.99 -6.87
N THR A 156 5.70 -9.68 -7.70
CA THR A 156 7.05 -10.20 -7.55
C THR A 156 7.97 -9.10 -7.04
N PHE A 157 8.96 -9.49 -6.25
CA PHE A 157 9.90 -8.57 -5.60
C PHE A 157 11.30 -8.90 -6.08
N ALA A 158 12.04 -7.88 -6.49
CA ALA A 158 13.43 -8.01 -6.89
C ALA A 158 14.25 -6.91 -6.23
N ARG A 159 15.52 -7.21 -5.97
CA ARG A 159 16.52 -6.26 -5.52
C ARG A 159 17.31 -5.77 -6.72
N ARG A 160 17.55 -4.46 -6.82
CA ARG A 160 18.46 -3.89 -7.81
C ARG A 160 19.88 -3.90 -7.26
N GLY A 161 20.77 -4.63 -7.93
CA GLY A 161 22.21 -4.64 -7.65
C GLY A 161 22.91 -3.35 -8.11
N GLU A 162 24.16 -3.16 -7.69
CA GLU A 162 24.98 -1.99 -8.07
C GLU A 162 25.24 -1.90 -9.57
N ASP A 163 25.19 -3.03 -10.28
CA ASP A 163 25.33 -3.14 -11.74
C ASP A 163 24.01 -2.90 -12.50
N GLY A 164 22.92 -2.66 -11.77
CA GLY A 164 21.57 -2.50 -12.33
C GLY A 164 20.85 -3.81 -12.62
N SER A 165 21.43 -4.96 -12.31
CA SER A 165 20.75 -6.25 -12.43
C SER A 165 19.61 -6.37 -11.41
N LEU A 166 18.56 -7.10 -11.76
CA LEU A 166 17.44 -7.40 -10.87
C LEU A 166 17.59 -8.83 -10.35
N GLU A 167 17.88 -8.95 -9.06
CA GLU A 167 17.97 -10.22 -8.35
C GLU A 167 16.61 -10.53 -7.71
N PRO A 168 15.89 -11.58 -8.15
CA PRO A 168 14.57 -11.90 -7.59
C PRO A 168 14.69 -12.32 -6.12
N ILE A 169 13.83 -11.76 -5.28
CA ILE A 169 13.71 -12.11 -3.87
C ILE A 169 12.68 -13.24 -3.78
N SER A 170 13.18 -14.47 -3.63
CA SER A 170 12.36 -15.68 -3.60
C SER A 170 11.43 -15.76 -2.38
N ASP A 171 10.20 -16.20 -2.59
CA ASP A 171 9.22 -16.50 -1.54
C ASP A 171 9.56 -17.74 -0.70
N VAL A 172 10.55 -18.52 -1.13
CA VAL A 172 10.95 -19.73 -0.43
C VAL A 172 11.72 -19.32 0.82
N VAL A 173 11.05 -19.33 1.97
CA VAL A 173 11.69 -19.27 3.28
C VAL A 173 12.50 -20.55 3.44
N ASP A 174 13.79 -20.47 3.16
CA ASP A 174 14.69 -21.61 3.36
C ASP A 174 14.90 -21.78 4.87
N VAL A 175 14.09 -22.64 5.50
CA VAL A 175 14.07 -22.86 6.96
C VAL A 175 15.47 -23.28 7.48
N GLU A 176 16.32 -23.84 6.62
CA GLU A 176 17.72 -24.18 6.93
C GLU A 176 18.64 -22.96 7.14
N SER A 177 18.38 -21.83 6.46
CA SER A 177 19.19 -20.61 6.59
C SER A 177 19.02 -19.90 7.94
N MET A 178 17.85 -20.05 8.57
CA MET A 178 17.55 -19.48 9.89
C MET A 178 18.39 -20.12 11.02
N THR A 179 18.77 -21.38 10.87
CA THR A 179 19.65 -22.08 11.83
C THR A 179 21.10 -21.62 11.76
N GLN A 180 21.55 -21.09 10.62
CA GLN A 180 22.93 -20.64 10.43
C GLN A 180 23.16 -19.22 10.97
N ALA A 181 22.23 -18.30 10.73
CA ALA A 181 22.33 -16.92 11.23
C ALA A 181 22.33 -16.82 12.77
N ARG A 182 21.71 -17.78 13.46
CA ARG A 182 21.72 -17.85 14.94
C ARG A 182 22.99 -18.49 15.52
N ALA A 183 23.74 -19.24 14.71
CA ALA A 183 24.96 -19.89 15.15
C ALA A 183 26.17 -18.95 15.10
N GLU A 184 26.18 -17.96 14.20
CA GLU A 184 27.30 -17.01 14.08
C GLU A 184 27.31 -15.99 15.24
N ASP A 185 26.15 -15.54 15.72
CA ASP A 185 26.03 -14.53 16.78
C ASP A 185 26.32 -15.07 18.21
N VAL A 186 26.47 -16.40 18.36
CA VAL A 186 26.78 -17.04 19.66
C VAL A 186 28.28 -17.34 19.82
N THR A 187 29.08 -17.30 18.74
CA THR A 187 30.50 -17.71 18.79
C THR A 187 31.48 -16.61 19.19
N HIS A 188 31.00 -15.39 19.48
CA HIS A 188 31.86 -14.26 19.89
C HIS A 188 31.71 -13.83 21.36
N ALA A 189 31.02 -14.62 22.19
CA ALA A 189 30.85 -14.32 23.61
C ALA A 189 31.08 -15.56 24.49
N ASP A 190 32.30 -16.11 24.50
CA ASP A 190 32.94 -16.58 25.75
C ASP A 190 34.33 -17.13 25.47
N GLY A 191 35.35 -16.35 25.81
CA GLY A 191 36.74 -16.74 25.61
C GLY A 191 37.73 -15.76 26.20
N ALA A 192 37.69 -15.58 27.52
CA ALA A 192 38.82 -15.29 28.43
C ALA A 192 38.31 -14.52 29.67
N ASP A 193 38.37 -15.12 30.87
CA ASP A 193 39.51 -14.94 31.79
C ASP A 193 39.25 -15.66 33.13
N GLY A 194 40.31 -16.18 33.76
CA GLY A 194 40.31 -16.55 35.18
C GLY A 194 40.38 -18.05 35.53
N ALA A 195 41.53 -18.68 35.27
CA ALA A 195 42.00 -19.78 36.11
C ALA A 195 42.45 -19.22 37.48
N ASP A 196 42.14 -19.89 38.60
CA ASP A 196 43.16 -20.56 39.41
C ASP A 196 42.59 -21.30 40.65
N SER A 197 43.20 -22.45 40.89
CA SER A 197 43.23 -23.40 42.01
C SER A 197 42.39 -23.22 43.30
N THR A 198 41.65 -24.28 43.65
CA THR A 198 41.57 -24.82 45.04
C THR A 198 42.91 -25.44 45.44
N PRO A 199 43.32 -25.45 46.73
CA PRO A 199 42.86 -26.57 47.57
C PRO A 199 42.75 -26.32 49.10
N ASP A 200 41.82 -27.09 49.68
CA ASP A 200 41.93 -27.86 50.93
C ASP A 200 42.00 -27.20 52.34
N SER A 201 41.36 -27.93 53.26
CA SER A 201 41.54 -28.04 54.72
C SER A 201 40.75 -27.13 55.70
N ALA A 202 39.79 -27.80 56.35
CA ALA A 202 39.68 -28.02 57.81
C ALA A 202 39.10 -26.94 58.76
N GLU A 203 38.08 -27.43 59.49
CA GLU A 203 37.84 -27.29 60.95
C GLU A 203 36.99 -26.17 61.58
N ALA A 204 36.26 -26.64 62.61
CA ALA A 204 35.59 -25.97 63.75
C ALA A 204 34.27 -25.21 63.48
N SER A 205 33.11 -25.75 63.90
CA SER A 205 32.52 -25.58 65.26
C SER A 205 32.64 -24.16 65.80
N THR A 206 31.53 -23.42 65.94
CA THR A 206 30.73 -23.30 67.19
C THR A 206 29.57 -22.32 67.00
N SER A 207 28.44 -22.67 67.65
CA SER A 207 27.39 -21.83 68.27
C SER A 207 26.52 -20.90 67.43
#